data_AF-A0A956AX34-F1
#
_entry.id   AF-A0A956AX34-F1
#
_cell.length_a   1.000
_cell.length_b   1.000
_cell.length_c   1.000
_cell.angle_alpha   90.00
_cell.angle_beta   90.00
_cell.angle_gamma   90.00
#
_symmetry.space_group_name_H-M   'P 1'
#
loop_
_entity.id
_entity.type
_entity.pdbx_description
1 polymer ?
#
loop_
_entity_poly.entity_id
_entity_poly.type
_entity_poly.pdbx_seq_one_letter_code
_entity_poly.pdbx_strand_id
1 'polypeptide(L)'
;MRPLDGHARLGAAARPVQYTLDLHLDPDADCLRGEARITVELAHPTPEVHLHGEGLRIHHALARLPGGRATELTANLGQNGALCLTAATPLPAGTVELEIHWRCPIGQVPEGLYAVRADDEGYLFTQFEPLGARRAFPCFDEPGFKAPFSVSVRAPRGCTVLANTAAVGRRADGEDLVWVFEETPPLPTYLVAFAVGPFDVVTADSDHSPVPLRVITTRGRARLARYALQVTPRLLKALEAWTGVPYPYGKLDLVGVPDFAAGAMENVGLITFRERLLLLDPERAPVHDRMWAEIVIAHELAHMWFGNLVTMAWWDELWLNEAFAT
;
A
#
# COMPACT_ATOMS: atom_id res chain seq x y z
N MET A 1 28.16 0.49 21.16
CA MET A 1 27.07 1.21 20.44
C MET A 1 25.83 0.35 20.60
N ARG A 2 24.66 0.90 20.99
CA ARG A 2 23.44 0.09 21.06
C ARG A 2 23.11 -0.40 19.63
N PRO A 3 22.62 -1.63 19.45
CA PRO A 3 22.19 -2.10 18.14
C PRO A 3 21.08 -1.18 17.62
N LEU A 4 21.07 -0.94 16.30
CA LEU A 4 19.99 -0.23 15.62
C LEU A 4 18.72 -1.10 15.72
N ASP A 5 17.63 -0.56 16.25
CA ASP A 5 16.40 -1.30 16.59
C ASP A 5 15.17 -0.56 16.04
N GLY A 6 14.41 -1.22 15.17
CA GLY A 6 13.26 -0.65 14.47
C GLY A 6 11.96 -0.62 15.27
N HIS A 7 11.99 -1.03 16.55
CA HIS A 7 10.93 -0.72 17.51
C HIS A 7 11.12 0.64 18.19
N ALA A 8 12.33 1.21 18.13
CA ALA A 8 12.54 2.58 18.61
C ALA A 8 11.87 3.56 17.65
N ARG A 9 11.10 4.50 18.20
CA ARG A 9 10.47 5.56 17.39
C ARG A 9 11.53 6.38 16.68
N LEU A 10 11.30 6.67 15.41
CA LEU A 10 12.08 7.63 14.66
C LEU A 10 11.94 9.01 15.30
N GLY A 11 13.05 9.74 15.38
CA GLY A 11 13.05 11.12 15.87
C GLY A 11 12.55 12.10 14.81
N ALA A 12 12.32 13.34 15.21
CA ALA A 12 11.94 14.43 14.29
C ALA A 12 13.11 14.97 13.44
N ALA A 13 14.27 14.29 13.44
CA ALA A 13 15.47 14.75 12.74
C ALA A 13 15.35 14.68 11.21
N ALA A 14 14.59 13.69 10.72
CA ALA A 14 14.32 13.46 9.31
C ALA A 14 12.84 13.16 9.14
N ARG A 15 12.18 13.86 8.21
CA ARG A 15 10.75 13.66 7.93
C ARG A 15 10.54 13.43 6.42
N PRO A 16 9.83 12.37 6.01
CA PRO A 16 9.50 12.18 4.61
C PRO A 16 8.49 13.24 4.16
N VAL A 17 8.67 13.73 2.93
CA VAL A 17 7.82 14.72 2.30
C VAL A 17 7.08 14.13 1.10
N GLN A 18 7.72 13.22 0.36
CA GLN A 18 7.17 12.57 -0.82
C GLN A 18 7.93 11.27 -1.11
N TYR A 19 7.23 10.28 -1.65
CA TYR A 19 7.82 9.05 -2.15
C TYR A 19 7.57 8.91 -3.65
N THR A 20 8.59 8.48 -4.38
CA THR A 20 8.42 7.84 -5.69
C THR A 20 8.89 6.40 -5.60
N LEU A 21 8.04 5.45 -5.96
CA LEU A 21 8.34 4.02 -5.95
C LEU A 21 8.25 3.47 -7.37
N ASP A 22 9.35 2.91 -7.86
CA ASP A 22 9.47 2.23 -9.14
C ASP A 22 9.71 0.74 -8.85
N LEU A 23 8.69 -0.10 -9.04
CA LEU A 23 8.70 -1.51 -8.61
C LEU A 23 8.68 -2.47 -9.80
N HIS A 24 9.40 -3.57 -9.70
CA HIS A 24 9.25 -4.71 -10.60
C HIS A 24 8.62 -5.88 -9.84
N LEU A 25 7.38 -6.19 -10.20
CA LEU A 25 6.53 -7.17 -9.54
C LEU A 25 6.11 -8.24 -10.55
N ASP A 26 6.59 -9.46 -10.33
CA ASP A 26 6.26 -10.64 -11.12
C ASP A 26 5.79 -11.74 -10.16
N PRO A 27 4.53 -12.21 -10.26
CA PRO A 27 4.01 -13.29 -9.42
C PRO A 27 4.75 -14.63 -9.52
N ASP A 28 5.54 -14.85 -10.59
CA ASP A 28 6.35 -16.04 -10.78
C ASP A 28 7.82 -15.86 -10.38
N ALA A 29 8.22 -14.66 -9.94
CA ALA A 29 9.57 -14.41 -9.44
C ALA A 29 9.70 -14.68 -7.94
N ASP A 30 10.92 -15.01 -7.49
CA ASP A 30 11.22 -15.19 -6.07
C ASP A 30 11.47 -13.88 -5.32
N CYS A 31 11.67 -12.76 -6.04
CA CYS A 31 12.04 -11.48 -5.46
C CYS A 31 11.36 -10.29 -6.13
N LEU A 32 10.94 -9.33 -5.31
CA LEU A 32 10.68 -7.98 -5.79
C LEU A 32 12.01 -7.24 -5.98
N ARG A 33 12.06 -6.36 -6.97
CA ARG A 33 13.10 -5.34 -7.14
C ARG A 33 12.45 -3.98 -7.12
N GLY A 34 13.10 -3.00 -6.51
CA GLY A 34 12.55 -1.66 -6.42
C GLY A 34 13.61 -0.58 -6.37
N GLU A 35 13.20 0.59 -6.83
CA GLU A 35 13.84 1.88 -6.60
C GLU A 35 12.86 2.79 -5.85
N ALA A 36 13.38 3.53 -4.89
CA ALA A 36 12.65 4.49 -4.10
C ALA A 36 13.43 5.79 -4.13
N ARG A 37 12.75 6.86 -4.50
CA ARG A 37 13.21 8.23 -4.27
C ARG A 37 12.34 8.83 -3.18
N ILE A 38 12.97 9.16 -2.04
CA ILE A 38 12.28 9.69 -0.87
C ILE A 38 12.79 11.11 -0.66
N THR A 39 11.93 12.10 -0.88
CA THR A 39 12.21 13.47 -0.49
C THR A 39 12.08 13.57 1.02
N VAL A 40 13.14 13.98 1.70
CA VAL A 40 13.22 14.08 3.16
C VAL A 40 13.64 15.48 3.56
N GLU A 41 12.97 16.04 4.57
CA GLU A 41 13.37 17.27 5.22
C GLU A 41 14.24 16.94 6.45
N LEU A 42 15.49 17.40 6.43
CA LEU A 42 16.43 17.22 7.53
C LEU A 42 16.47 18.48 8.40
N ALA A 43 16.12 18.34 9.68
CA ALA A 43 16.01 19.49 10.58
C ALA A 43 17.38 20.14 10.91
N HIS A 44 18.45 19.36 10.87
CA HIS A 44 19.82 19.78 11.21
C HIS A 44 20.81 19.00 10.34
N PRO A 45 22.05 19.49 10.13
CA PRO A 45 23.05 18.71 9.43
C PRO A 45 23.32 17.39 10.15
N THR A 46 23.28 16.27 9.43
CA THR A 46 23.38 14.92 10.02
C THR A 46 24.18 13.97 9.12
N PRO A 47 25.06 13.12 9.67
CA PRO A 47 25.69 12.04 8.91
C PRO A 47 24.76 10.86 8.67
N GLU A 48 23.63 10.77 9.38
CA GLU A 48 22.77 9.59 9.39
C GLU A 48 21.30 9.96 9.16
N VAL A 49 20.61 9.14 8.36
CA VAL A 49 19.16 9.15 8.22
C VAL A 49 18.63 7.79 8.64
N HIS A 50 17.77 7.78 9.65
CA HIS A 50 17.18 6.58 10.23
C HIS A 50 15.77 6.39 9.68
N LEU A 51 15.46 5.17 9.25
CA LEU A 51 14.19 4.74 8.69
C LEU A 51 14.02 3.23 8.92
N HIS A 52 13.10 2.58 8.19
CA HIS A 52 12.81 1.16 8.30
C HIS A 52 13.08 0.41 7.01
N GLY A 53 13.50 -0.86 7.16
CA GLY A 53 13.70 -1.83 6.11
C GLY A 53 14.00 -3.20 6.72
N GLU A 54 13.25 -4.23 6.34
CA GLU A 54 13.40 -5.59 6.85
C GLU A 54 13.48 -6.61 5.70
N GLY A 55 14.48 -7.50 5.74
CA GLY A 55 14.69 -8.48 4.67
C GLY A 55 15.15 -7.87 3.33
N LEU A 56 15.48 -6.57 3.32
CA LEU A 56 15.92 -5.86 2.12
C LEU A 56 17.40 -6.13 1.84
N ARG A 57 17.76 -6.30 0.57
CA ARG A 57 19.14 -6.24 0.09
C ARG A 57 19.33 -4.94 -0.70
N ILE A 58 19.83 -3.92 -0.01
CA ILE A 58 20.18 -2.62 -0.60
C ILE A 58 21.51 -2.77 -1.33
N HIS A 59 21.55 -2.43 -2.61
CA HIS A 59 22.76 -2.53 -3.44
C HIS A 59 23.24 -1.17 -3.95
N HIS A 60 22.40 -0.15 -3.87
CA HIS A 60 22.77 1.23 -4.17
C HIS A 60 21.95 2.17 -3.29
N ALA A 61 22.60 3.17 -2.70
CA ALA A 61 21.96 4.23 -1.95
C ALA A 61 22.75 5.53 -2.11
N LEU A 62 22.07 6.63 -2.44
CA LEU A 62 22.69 7.96 -2.50
C LEU A 62 21.74 9.04 -1.98
N ALA A 63 22.30 10.16 -1.56
CA ALA A 63 21.57 11.38 -1.26
C ALA A 63 21.84 12.42 -2.35
N ARG A 64 20.78 12.92 -2.99
CA ARG A 64 20.83 14.07 -3.91
C ARG A 64 20.54 15.34 -3.12
N LEU A 65 21.49 16.26 -3.18
CA LEU A 65 21.44 17.55 -2.50
C LEU A 65 20.93 18.64 -3.46
N PRO A 66 20.42 19.76 -2.94
CA PRO A 66 20.14 20.94 -3.73
C PRO A 66 21.34 21.36 -4.58
N GLY A 67 21.10 21.73 -5.84
CA GLY A 67 22.16 22.08 -6.80
C GLY A 67 22.78 20.88 -7.53
N GLY A 68 22.19 19.68 -7.43
CA GLY A 68 22.53 18.52 -8.25
C GLY A 68 23.75 17.71 -7.78
N ARG A 69 24.32 18.06 -6.62
CA ARG A 69 25.38 17.26 -5.98
C ARG A 69 24.77 15.97 -5.45
N ALA A 70 25.47 14.85 -5.58
CA ALA A 70 25.09 13.58 -4.96
C ALA A 70 26.23 13.05 -4.08
N THR A 71 25.88 12.35 -3.01
CA THR A 71 26.83 11.59 -2.18
C THR A 71 26.31 10.18 -1.98
N GLU A 72 27.20 9.19 -2.07
CA GLU A 72 26.85 7.81 -1.73
C GLU A 72 26.55 7.67 -0.24
N LEU A 73 25.65 6.75 0.07
CA LEU A 73 25.25 6.38 1.42
C LEU A 73 25.58 4.91 1.67
N THR A 74 26.09 4.62 2.86
CA THR A 74 26.22 3.25 3.34
C THR A 74 24.93 2.85 4.05
N ALA A 75 24.29 1.78 3.60
CA ALA A 75 23.08 1.25 4.21
C ALA A 75 23.42 0.20 5.29
N ASN A 76 22.95 0.44 6.51
CA ASN A 76 23.14 -0.42 7.67
C ASN A 76 21.78 -0.92 8.17
N LEU A 77 21.50 -2.21 7.98
CA LEU A 77 20.29 -2.85 8.49
C LEU A 77 20.50 -3.30 9.94
N GLY A 78 19.51 -3.01 10.78
CA GLY A 78 19.47 -3.33 12.20
C GLY A 78 18.50 -4.46 12.53
N GLN A 79 18.16 -4.57 13.81
CA GLN A 79 17.13 -5.47 14.31
C GLN A 79 15.73 -4.85 14.12
N ASN A 80 14.70 -5.68 14.12
CA ASN A 80 13.28 -5.28 14.08
C ASN A 80 12.96 -4.30 12.93
N GLY A 81 13.66 -4.47 11.80
CA GLY A 81 13.44 -3.69 10.59
C GLY A 81 13.98 -2.26 10.64
N ALA A 82 14.96 -1.93 11.49
CA ALA A 82 15.63 -0.63 11.37
C ALA A 82 16.60 -0.58 10.18
N LEU A 83 16.71 0.60 9.59
CA LEU A 83 17.65 0.93 8.53
C LEU A 83 18.28 2.30 8.83
N CYS A 84 19.60 2.39 8.75
CA CYS A 84 20.34 3.65 8.83
C CYS A 84 21.12 3.85 7.54
N LEU A 85 20.94 5.01 6.89
CA LEU A 85 21.75 5.45 5.76
C LEU A 85 22.79 6.44 6.26
N THR A 86 24.06 6.10 6.09
CA THR A 86 25.19 6.89 6.60
C THR A 86 25.95 7.55 5.45
N ALA A 87 26.08 8.88 5.50
CA ALA A 87 26.91 9.67 4.59
C ALA A 87 28.34 9.83 5.16
N ALA A 88 29.34 9.83 4.28
CA ALA A 88 30.75 10.06 4.68
C ALA A 88 30.99 11.50 5.19
N THR A 89 30.23 12.45 4.64
CA THR A 89 30.18 13.84 5.12
C THR A 89 28.74 14.13 5.55
N PRO A 90 28.51 14.87 6.66
CA PRO A 90 27.16 15.23 7.07
C PRO A 90 26.35 15.86 5.92
N LEU A 91 25.15 15.31 5.72
CA LEU A 91 24.15 15.92 4.86
C LEU A 91 23.75 17.27 5.46
N PRO A 92 23.57 18.33 4.65
CA PRO A 92 23.10 19.61 5.16
C PRO A 92 21.67 19.51 5.69
N ALA A 93 21.29 20.45 6.56
CA ALA A 93 19.87 20.67 6.87
C ALA A 93 19.11 21.12 5.61
N GLY A 94 17.80 20.88 5.60
CA GLY A 94 16.92 21.18 4.48
C GLY A 94 16.50 19.92 3.70
N THR A 95 15.97 20.14 2.51
CA THR A 95 15.45 19.09 1.64
C THR A 95 16.58 18.29 0.97
N VAL A 96 16.52 16.97 1.10
CA VAL A 96 17.41 15.99 0.47
C VAL A 96 16.56 14.89 -0.16
N GLU A 97 16.92 14.40 -1.35
CA GLU A 97 16.29 13.21 -1.94
C GLU A 97 17.18 11.99 -1.71
N LEU A 98 16.63 10.97 -1.05
CA LEU A 98 17.27 9.68 -0.87
C LEU A 98 16.88 8.78 -2.03
N GLU A 99 17.84 8.28 -2.78
CA GLU A 99 17.62 7.27 -3.80
C GLU A 99 18.14 5.93 -3.30
N ILE A 100 17.29 4.91 -3.27
CA ILE A 100 17.59 3.60 -2.70
C ILE A 100 17.13 2.52 -3.68
N HIS A 101 18.05 1.62 -4.06
CA HIS A 101 17.76 0.48 -4.92
C HIS A 101 17.92 -0.80 -4.11
N TRP A 102 16.91 -1.65 -4.14
CA TRP A 102 16.90 -2.89 -3.37
C TRP A 102 16.27 -4.05 -4.13
N ARG A 103 16.43 -5.23 -3.53
CA ARG A 103 15.60 -6.39 -3.78
C ARG A 103 15.28 -7.07 -2.47
N CYS A 104 14.13 -7.72 -2.36
CA CYS A 104 13.84 -8.60 -1.23
C CYS A 104 13.05 -9.82 -1.71
N PRO A 105 13.07 -10.93 -0.95
CA PRO A 105 12.25 -12.10 -1.26
C PRO A 105 10.75 -11.75 -1.25
N ILE A 106 9.98 -12.35 -2.13
CA ILE A 106 8.52 -12.27 -2.07
C ILE A 106 8.01 -13.19 -0.96
N GLY A 107 7.20 -12.65 -0.05
CA GLY A 107 6.63 -13.38 1.07
C GLY A 107 5.73 -14.53 0.63
N GLN A 108 5.60 -15.55 1.48
CA GLN A 108 4.69 -16.70 1.27
C GLN A 108 3.60 -16.77 2.33
N VAL A 109 3.48 -15.72 3.15
CA VAL A 109 2.49 -15.55 4.19
C VAL A 109 1.84 -14.18 4.04
N PRO A 110 0.59 -13.95 4.49
CA PRO A 110 -0.14 -12.71 4.23
C PRO A 110 0.34 -11.49 5.06
N GLU A 111 1.60 -11.11 4.89
CA GLU A 111 2.27 -9.96 5.52
C GLU A 111 3.32 -9.38 4.55
N GLY A 112 3.45 -8.05 4.50
CA GLY A 112 4.31 -7.39 3.53
C GLY A 112 3.77 -7.54 2.10
N LEU A 113 4.66 -7.70 1.12
CA LEU A 113 4.30 -8.15 -0.23
C LEU A 113 4.46 -9.67 -0.29
N TYR A 114 3.39 -10.37 -0.67
CA TYR A 114 3.38 -11.83 -0.66
C TYR A 114 2.68 -12.43 -1.88
N ALA A 115 3.09 -13.65 -2.21
CA ALA A 115 2.53 -14.43 -3.28
C ALA A 115 1.35 -15.29 -2.81
N VAL A 116 0.36 -15.42 -3.68
CA VAL A 116 -0.77 -16.33 -3.55
C VAL A 116 -0.92 -17.09 -4.86
N ARG A 117 -1.18 -18.40 -4.78
CA ARG A 117 -1.53 -19.23 -5.94
C ARG A 117 -3.01 -19.57 -5.88
N ALA A 118 -3.73 -19.33 -6.97
CA ALA A 118 -5.13 -19.71 -7.10
C ALA A 118 -5.37 -20.26 -8.51
N ASP A 119 -5.90 -21.49 -8.60
CA ASP A 119 -6.22 -22.15 -9.86
C ASP A 119 -5.06 -22.12 -10.89
N ASP A 120 -3.85 -22.46 -10.42
CA ASP A 120 -2.55 -22.45 -11.14
C ASP A 120 -2.01 -21.08 -11.58
N GLU A 121 -2.73 -19.99 -11.30
CA GLU A 121 -2.30 -18.62 -11.58
C GLU A 121 -1.59 -17.99 -10.37
N GLY A 122 -0.57 -17.18 -10.64
CA GLY A 122 0.18 -16.43 -9.64
C GLY A 122 -0.40 -15.04 -9.39
N TYR A 123 -0.49 -14.67 -8.11
CA TYR A 123 -0.91 -13.34 -7.67
C TYR A 123 0.05 -12.79 -6.63
N LEU A 124 0.23 -11.47 -6.62
CA LEU A 124 0.88 -10.73 -5.55
C LEU A 124 -0.13 -9.79 -4.90
N PHE A 125 -0.09 -9.71 -3.57
CA PHE A 125 -0.87 -8.78 -2.76
C PHE A 125 0.01 -8.15 -1.68
N THR A 126 -0.44 -7.02 -1.14
CA THR A 126 0.19 -6.35 0.00
C THR A 126 -0.72 -6.39 1.24
N GLN A 127 -0.12 -6.62 2.41
CA GLN A 127 -0.72 -6.40 3.72
C GLN A 127 0.32 -5.71 4.61
N PHE A 128 0.17 -4.41 4.84
CA PHE A 128 1.20 -3.62 5.51
C PHE A 128 0.86 -3.19 6.93
N GLU A 129 -0.39 -3.22 7.37
CA GLU A 129 -0.68 -2.92 8.76
C GLU A 129 -0.23 -4.08 9.68
N PRO A 130 0.45 -3.79 10.81
CA PRO A 130 0.90 -2.46 11.26
C PRO A 130 2.28 -2.03 10.72
N LEU A 131 3.19 -2.99 10.50
CA LEU A 131 4.61 -2.72 10.22
C LEU A 131 5.14 -3.55 9.04
N GLY A 132 4.27 -3.95 8.12
CA GLY A 132 4.60 -4.79 6.97
C GLY A 132 5.19 -4.02 5.79
N ALA A 133 5.02 -2.70 5.69
CA ALA A 133 5.53 -1.91 4.57
C ALA A 133 7.06 -1.97 4.49
N ARG A 134 7.76 -1.95 5.63
CA ARG A 134 9.22 -2.09 5.72
C ARG A 134 9.76 -3.40 5.14
N ARG A 135 8.92 -4.42 4.94
CA ARG A 135 9.28 -5.70 4.30
C ARG A 135 9.27 -5.62 2.77
N ALA A 136 8.59 -4.62 2.20
CA ALA A 136 8.44 -4.44 0.76
C ALA A 136 9.36 -3.33 0.21
N PHE A 137 9.50 -2.21 0.93
CA PHE A 137 10.33 -1.08 0.52
C PHE A 137 10.91 -0.33 1.72
N PRO A 138 12.06 0.35 1.58
CA PRO A 138 12.63 1.17 2.64
C PRO A 138 11.76 2.41 2.87
N CYS A 139 11.33 2.66 4.11
CA CYS A 139 10.40 3.76 4.40
C CYS A 139 10.41 4.20 5.87
N PHE A 140 9.81 5.36 6.14
CA PHE A 140 9.53 5.85 7.49
C PHE A 140 8.25 5.19 8.02
N ASP A 141 8.34 3.90 8.33
CA ASP A 141 7.20 3.03 8.63
C ASP A 141 6.53 3.26 10.01
N GLU A 142 5.97 4.47 10.18
CA GLU A 142 5.18 4.88 11.34
C GLU A 142 3.95 5.68 10.88
N PRO A 143 2.78 5.52 11.52
CA PRO A 143 1.52 6.11 11.05
C PRO A 143 1.53 7.64 11.03
N GLY A 144 2.35 8.29 11.88
CA GLY A 144 2.51 9.74 11.91
C GLY A 144 3.21 10.33 10.67
N PHE A 145 3.95 9.53 9.89
CA PHE A 145 4.68 9.99 8.72
C PHE A 145 3.86 9.87 7.43
N LYS A 146 2.79 10.66 7.32
CA LYS A 146 2.04 10.76 6.06
C LYS A 146 2.85 11.48 4.98
N ALA A 147 2.88 10.90 3.79
CA ALA A 147 3.42 11.52 2.58
C ALA A 147 2.67 11.03 1.33
N PRO A 148 2.60 11.82 0.25
CA PRO A 148 2.11 11.35 -1.04
C PRO A 148 3.06 10.34 -1.68
N PHE A 149 2.50 9.40 -2.45
CA PHE A 149 3.21 8.36 -3.17
C PHE A 149 2.93 8.45 -4.67
N SER A 150 3.99 8.62 -5.46
CA SER A 150 3.97 8.41 -6.91
C SER A 150 4.47 6.99 -7.20
N VAL A 151 3.66 6.15 -7.84
CA VAL A 151 3.96 4.72 -8.01
C VAL A 151 4.00 4.35 -9.48
N SER A 152 5.04 3.61 -9.86
CA SER A 152 5.10 2.86 -11.10
C SER A 152 5.40 1.38 -10.83
N VAL A 153 4.76 0.50 -11.60
CA VAL A 153 4.95 -0.95 -11.47
C VAL A 153 5.16 -1.56 -12.84
N ARG A 154 6.30 -2.21 -13.01
CA ARG A 154 6.60 -3.12 -14.10
C ARG A 154 6.09 -4.52 -13.74
N ALA A 155 5.31 -5.12 -14.63
CA ALA A 155 4.78 -6.47 -14.47
C ALA A 155 4.61 -7.17 -15.83
N PRO A 156 4.55 -8.51 -15.89
CA PRO A 156 4.32 -9.25 -17.14
C PRO A 156 3.04 -8.81 -17.88
N ARG A 157 3.05 -8.82 -19.22
CA ARG A 157 1.92 -8.36 -20.08
C ARG A 157 0.56 -9.00 -19.79
N GLY A 158 0.53 -10.22 -19.24
CA GLY A 158 -0.70 -10.91 -18.87
C GLY A 158 -1.31 -10.47 -17.54
N CYS A 159 -0.60 -9.65 -16.76
CA CYS A 159 -1.04 -9.18 -15.46
C CYS A 159 -1.76 -7.84 -15.54
N THR A 160 -2.80 -7.70 -14.72
CA THR A 160 -3.34 -6.42 -14.30
C THR A 160 -2.58 -5.96 -13.07
N VAL A 161 -2.24 -4.67 -13.00
CA VAL A 161 -1.68 -4.05 -11.80
C VAL A 161 -2.70 -3.11 -11.18
N LEU A 162 -2.88 -3.24 -9.87
CA LEU A 162 -3.75 -2.40 -9.05
C LEU A 162 -2.88 -1.67 -8.02
N ALA A 163 -3.22 -0.42 -7.75
CA ALA A 163 -2.63 0.39 -6.68
C ALA A 163 -3.71 1.27 -6.04
N ASN A 164 -3.37 2.09 -5.05
CA ASN A 164 -4.30 2.99 -4.35
C ASN A 164 -5.10 3.91 -5.31
N THR A 165 -4.44 4.46 -6.33
CA THR A 165 -4.98 5.45 -7.27
C THR A 165 -5.23 4.88 -8.66
N ALA A 166 -5.85 5.67 -9.55
CA ALA A 166 -6.09 5.26 -10.92
C ALA A 166 -4.79 5.17 -11.72
N ALA A 167 -4.72 4.23 -12.67
CA ALA A 167 -3.62 4.17 -13.62
C ALA A 167 -3.79 5.27 -14.69
N VAL A 168 -2.80 6.14 -14.85
CA VAL A 168 -2.77 7.22 -15.85
C VAL A 168 -2.13 6.80 -17.17
N GLY A 169 -1.37 5.71 -17.17
CA GLY A 169 -0.66 5.27 -18.36
C GLY A 169 -0.13 3.84 -18.24
N ARG A 170 0.08 3.25 -19.41
CA ARG A 170 0.78 1.98 -19.57
C ARG A 170 1.74 2.11 -20.74
N ARG A 171 2.96 1.61 -20.59
CA ARG A 171 3.93 1.52 -21.69
C ARG A 171 4.58 0.16 -21.74
N ALA A 172 4.91 -0.28 -22.95
CA ALA A 172 5.70 -1.48 -23.17
C ALA A 172 7.13 -1.31 -22.65
N ASP A 173 7.67 -2.38 -22.07
CA ASP A 173 9.09 -2.50 -21.69
C ASP A 173 9.54 -3.96 -21.89
N GLY A 174 9.92 -4.30 -23.13
CA GLY A 174 10.16 -5.70 -23.53
C GLY A 174 8.90 -6.56 -23.39
N GLU A 175 9.04 -7.67 -22.67
CA GLU A 175 7.94 -8.62 -22.35
C GLU A 175 7.00 -8.12 -21.26
N ASP A 176 7.33 -7.00 -20.62
CA ASP A 176 6.56 -6.42 -19.53
C ASP A 176 5.76 -5.18 -19.96
N LEU A 177 4.86 -4.76 -19.07
CA LEU A 177 4.19 -3.46 -19.09
C LEU A 177 4.55 -2.68 -17.84
N VAL A 178 4.86 -1.41 -18.02
CA VAL A 178 5.01 -0.45 -16.92
C VAL A 178 3.71 0.32 -16.78
N TRP A 179 3.07 0.16 -15.62
CA TRP A 179 1.87 0.87 -15.19
C TRP A 179 2.29 2.08 -14.36
N VAL A 180 1.71 3.24 -14.66
CA VAL A 180 1.95 4.48 -13.92
C VAL A 180 0.63 4.94 -13.31
N PHE A 181 0.66 5.29 -12.03
CA PHE A 181 -0.51 5.67 -11.25
C PHE A 181 -0.50 7.17 -10.92
N GLU A 182 -1.68 7.74 -10.66
CA GLU A 182 -1.78 9.09 -10.11
C GLU A 182 -1.08 9.14 -8.74
N GLU A 183 -0.53 10.31 -8.37
CA GLU A 183 0.00 10.50 -7.03
C GLU A 183 -1.12 10.38 -5.99
N THR A 184 -0.85 9.65 -4.89
CA THR A 184 -1.80 9.53 -3.79
C THR A 184 -1.91 10.85 -3.02
N PRO A 185 -3.04 11.13 -2.34
CA PRO A 185 -3.02 12.03 -1.18
C PRO A 185 -1.99 11.55 -0.14
N PRO A 186 -1.63 12.38 0.87
CA PRO A 186 -0.72 11.93 1.91
C PRO A 186 -1.24 10.70 2.65
N LEU A 187 -0.50 9.59 2.58
CA LEU A 187 -0.82 8.32 3.23
C LEU A 187 0.25 7.96 4.27
N PRO A 188 -0.12 7.34 5.41
CA PRO A 188 0.82 6.53 6.17
C PRO A 188 1.22 5.30 5.34
N THR A 189 2.42 4.77 5.58
CA THR A 189 3.01 3.64 4.83
C THR A 189 2.15 2.38 4.85
N TYR A 190 1.44 2.12 5.96
CA TYR A 190 0.61 0.92 6.11
C TYR A 190 -0.62 0.88 5.19
N LEU A 191 -1.04 2.02 4.61
CA LEU A 191 -2.18 2.10 3.69
C LEU A 191 -1.78 2.03 2.21
N VAL A 192 -0.48 2.04 1.90
CA VAL A 192 0.00 1.84 0.54
C VAL A 192 -0.30 0.40 0.13
N ALA A 193 -0.86 0.18 -1.05
CA ALA A 193 -1.20 -1.16 -1.50
C ALA A 193 -0.98 -1.37 -2.99
N PHE A 194 -0.55 -2.59 -3.31
CA PHE A 194 -0.35 -3.06 -4.67
C PHE A 194 -0.92 -4.47 -4.81
N ALA A 195 -1.46 -4.79 -5.98
CA ALA A 195 -1.77 -6.17 -6.35
C ALA A 195 -1.45 -6.41 -7.83
N VAL A 196 -0.89 -7.58 -8.12
CA VAL A 196 -0.46 -7.96 -9.47
C VAL A 196 -0.92 -9.38 -9.77
N GLY A 197 -1.56 -9.58 -10.92
CA GLY A 197 -1.96 -10.90 -11.38
C GLY A 197 -3.01 -10.85 -12.49
N PRO A 198 -3.43 -12.00 -13.03
CA PRO A 198 -4.44 -12.09 -14.08
C PRO A 198 -5.85 -11.93 -13.49
N PHE A 199 -6.14 -10.75 -12.93
CA PHE A 199 -7.42 -10.45 -12.28
C PHE A 199 -8.58 -10.32 -13.27
N ASP A 200 -9.77 -10.73 -12.83
CA ASP A 200 -11.01 -10.26 -13.43
C ASP A 200 -11.43 -8.95 -12.75
N VAL A 201 -11.85 -7.97 -13.55
CA VAL A 201 -12.26 -6.64 -13.09
C VAL A 201 -13.72 -6.40 -13.44
N VAL A 202 -14.57 -6.23 -12.43
CA VAL A 202 -16.01 -5.96 -12.61
C VAL A 202 -16.32 -4.55 -12.12
N THR A 203 -16.78 -3.70 -13.01
CA THR A 203 -17.06 -2.28 -12.73
C THR A 203 -18.55 -2.09 -12.44
N ALA A 204 -18.88 -1.23 -11.46
CA ALA A 204 -20.26 -0.78 -11.25
C ALA A 204 -20.72 0.10 -12.41
N ASP A 205 -22.03 0.12 -12.70
CA ASP A 205 -22.58 1.13 -13.60
C ASP A 205 -22.37 2.53 -13.00
N SER A 206 -21.94 3.48 -13.84
CA SER A 206 -21.52 4.82 -13.41
C SER A 206 -22.61 5.60 -12.67
N ASP A 207 -23.88 5.30 -12.95
CA ASP A 207 -25.03 6.00 -12.35
C ASP A 207 -25.33 5.52 -10.92
N HIS A 208 -24.67 4.45 -10.46
CA HIS A 208 -24.99 3.82 -9.18
C HIS A 208 -24.06 4.21 -8.04
N SER A 209 -22.83 4.62 -8.32
CA SER A 209 -21.80 4.95 -7.32
C SER A 209 -21.33 6.41 -7.41
N PRO A 210 -21.11 7.11 -6.28
CA PRO A 210 -20.59 8.48 -6.31
C PRO A 210 -19.14 8.58 -6.81
N VAL A 211 -18.41 7.45 -6.81
CA VAL A 211 -17.04 7.34 -7.32
C VAL A 211 -16.88 6.10 -8.19
N PRO A 212 -15.87 6.05 -9.10
CA PRO A 212 -15.55 4.85 -9.86
C PRO A 212 -15.35 3.65 -8.92
N LEU A 213 -16.28 2.70 -8.99
CA LEU A 213 -16.31 1.51 -8.13
C LEU A 213 -16.04 0.26 -8.95
N ARG A 214 -15.08 -0.55 -8.49
CA ARG A 214 -14.78 -1.86 -9.07
C ARG A 214 -14.68 -2.92 -7.98
N VAL A 215 -15.04 -4.15 -8.34
CA VAL A 215 -14.74 -5.34 -7.56
C VAL A 215 -13.78 -6.19 -8.38
N ILE A 216 -12.67 -6.56 -7.75
CA ILE A 216 -11.56 -7.25 -8.39
C ILE A 216 -11.47 -8.66 -7.80
N THR A 217 -11.37 -9.66 -8.67
CA THR A 217 -11.32 -11.05 -8.25
C THR A 217 -10.15 -11.77 -8.90
N THR A 218 -9.70 -12.86 -8.27
CA THR A 218 -8.93 -13.87 -9.00
C THR A 218 -9.73 -14.38 -10.20
N ARG A 219 -9.02 -14.95 -11.18
CA ARG A 219 -9.56 -15.28 -12.49
C ARG A 219 -10.71 -16.28 -12.38
N GLY A 220 -11.76 -16.10 -13.18
CA GLY A 220 -12.90 -17.01 -13.25
C GLY A 220 -13.96 -16.78 -12.16
N ARG A 221 -13.80 -15.76 -11.31
CA ARG A 221 -14.69 -15.47 -10.17
C ARG A 221 -15.52 -14.20 -10.32
N ALA A 222 -15.41 -13.49 -11.44
CA ALA A 222 -16.15 -12.26 -11.74
C ALA A 222 -17.66 -12.32 -11.41
N ARG A 223 -18.32 -13.47 -11.61
CA ARG A 223 -19.76 -13.63 -11.32
C ARG A 223 -20.12 -13.39 -9.85
N LEU A 224 -19.19 -13.62 -8.93
CA LEU A 224 -19.39 -13.46 -7.48
C LEU A 224 -19.22 -12.01 -7.02
N ALA A 225 -18.73 -11.12 -7.88
CA ALA A 225 -18.51 -9.71 -7.58
C ALA A 225 -19.82 -8.89 -7.48
N ARG A 226 -20.91 -9.39 -8.08
CA ARG A 226 -22.16 -8.63 -8.25
C ARG A 226 -22.76 -8.20 -6.93
N TYR A 227 -22.70 -9.05 -5.91
CA TYR A 227 -23.29 -8.73 -4.61
C TYR A 227 -22.62 -7.49 -3.99
N ALA A 228 -21.29 -7.48 -3.92
CA ALA A 228 -20.53 -6.33 -3.43
C ALA A 228 -20.86 -5.05 -4.22
N LEU A 229 -20.88 -5.11 -5.56
CA LEU A 229 -21.24 -3.95 -6.39
C LEU A 229 -22.66 -3.40 -6.12
N GLN A 230 -23.60 -4.26 -5.74
CA GLN A 230 -24.97 -3.84 -5.40
C GLN A 230 -25.05 -3.15 -4.04
N VAL A 231 -24.28 -3.60 -3.05
CA VAL A 231 -24.40 -3.12 -1.67
C VAL A 231 -23.51 -1.91 -1.38
N THR A 232 -22.30 -1.88 -1.93
CA THR A 232 -21.29 -0.85 -1.64
C THR A 232 -21.77 0.57 -1.89
N PRO A 233 -22.44 0.92 -3.01
CA PRO A 233 -22.87 2.29 -3.24
C PRO A 233 -23.88 2.80 -2.20
N ARG A 234 -24.73 1.92 -1.67
CA ARG A 234 -25.71 2.27 -0.62
C ARG A 234 -25.00 2.56 0.70
N LEU A 235 -24.01 1.73 1.05
CA LEU A 235 -23.23 1.88 2.28
C LEU A 235 -22.39 3.15 2.23
N LEU A 236 -21.73 3.40 1.09
CA LEU A 236 -20.91 4.59 0.88
C LEU A 236 -21.74 5.88 1.03
N LYS A 237 -22.91 5.95 0.36
CA LYS A 237 -23.83 7.10 0.48
C LYS A 237 -24.32 7.31 1.91
N ALA A 238 -24.58 6.24 2.66
CA ALA A 238 -25.00 6.32 4.05
C ALA A 238 -23.87 6.89 4.94
N LEU A 239 -22.63 6.45 4.72
CA LEU A 239 -21.46 6.99 5.43
C LEU A 239 -21.20 8.46 5.08
N GLU A 240 -21.24 8.84 3.80
CA GLU A 240 -21.10 10.25 3.39
C GLU A 240 -22.18 11.15 4.04
N ALA A 241 -23.42 10.66 4.10
CA ALA A 241 -24.51 11.39 4.74
C ALA A 241 -24.33 11.49 6.27
N TRP A 242 -23.79 10.45 6.89
CA TRP A 242 -23.58 10.40 8.34
C TRP A 242 -22.37 11.24 8.78
N THR A 243 -21.24 11.16 8.08
CA THR A 243 -20.04 11.95 8.36
C THR A 243 -20.20 13.41 7.92
N GLY A 244 -21.07 13.68 6.95
CA GLY A 244 -21.21 14.98 6.31
C GLY A 244 -20.02 15.34 5.40
N VAL A 245 -19.15 14.38 5.11
CA VAL A 245 -17.94 14.55 4.30
C VAL A 245 -17.99 13.56 3.13
N PRO A 246 -17.94 14.01 1.86
CA PRO A 246 -17.88 13.12 0.71
C PRO A 246 -16.66 12.19 0.76
N TYR A 247 -16.73 11.05 0.07
CA TYR A 247 -15.60 10.14 -0.06
C TYR A 247 -14.38 10.89 -0.63
N PRO A 248 -13.22 10.87 0.06
CA PRO A 248 -12.15 11.83 -0.24
C PRO A 248 -11.17 11.37 -1.34
N TYR A 249 -11.38 10.20 -1.95
CA TYR A 249 -10.42 9.60 -2.91
C TYR A 249 -11.00 9.43 -4.31
N GLY A 250 -10.13 9.28 -5.32
CA GLY A 250 -10.53 9.31 -6.74
C GLY A 250 -11.18 8.03 -7.28
N LYS A 251 -11.02 6.89 -6.59
CA LYS A 251 -11.64 5.60 -6.94
C LYS A 251 -11.82 4.71 -5.72
N LEU A 252 -12.58 3.63 -5.88
CA LEU A 252 -12.78 2.60 -4.88
C LEU A 252 -12.74 1.22 -5.55
N ASP A 253 -11.68 0.47 -5.28
CA ASP A 253 -11.60 -0.95 -5.65
C ASP A 253 -11.77 -1.82 -4.41
N LEU A 254 -12.59 -2.87 -4.51
CA LEU A 254 -12.72 -3.92 -3.50
C LEU A 254 -12.13 -5.22 -4.06
N VAL A 255 -11.09 -5.75 -3.43
CA VAL A 255 -10.29 -6.86 -3.95
C VAL A 255 -10.53 -8.11 -3.12
N GLY A 256 -10.98 -9.19 -3.76
CA GLY A 256 -11.06 -10.50 -3.13
C GLY A 256 -9.71 -11.20 -3.14
N VAL A 257 -9.16 -11.46 -1.95
CA VAL A 257 -7.86 -12.11 -1.72
C VAL A 257 -8.09 -13.54 -1.20
N PRO A 258 -7.58 -14.58 -1.90
CA PRO A 258 -7.82 -15.98 -1.51
C PRO A 258 -7.25 -16.36 -0.14
N ASP A 259 -6.02 -15.92 0.14
CA ASP A 259 -5.35 -16.14 1.43
C ASP A 259 -5.00 -14.79 2.05
N PHE A 260 -5.68 -14.46 3.15
CA PHE A 260 -5.60 -13.16 3.80
C PHE A 260 -5.66 -13.33 5.32
N ALA A 261 -4.68 -12.76 6.03
CA ALA A 261 -4.53 -12.97 7.47
C ALA A 261 -5.65 -12.29 8.29
N ALA A 262 -6.06 -11.08 7.90
CA ALA A 262 -7.15 -10.34 8.54
C ALA A 262 -8.51 -10.65 7.89
N GLY A 263 -9.60 -10.00 8.32
CA GLY A 263 -10.89 -10.09 7.63
C GLY A 263 -10.87 -9.31 6.32
N ALA A 264 -10.46 -8.06 6.41
CA ALA A 264 -10.20 -7.13 5.32
C ALA A 264 -9.14 -6.10 5.78
N MET A 265 -8.78 -5.17 4.90
CA MET A 265 -7.84 -4.08 5.15
C MET A 265 -8.20 -2.89 4.27
N GLU A 266 -8.25 -1.72 4.90
CA GLU A 266 -8.82 -0.48 4.41
C GLU A 266 -7.91 0.32 3.46
N ASN A 267 -6.99 -0.34 2.74
CA ASN A 267 -6.01 0.37 1.93
C ASN A 267 -6.71 1.38 1.01
N VAL A 268 -6.26 2.65 1.05
CA VAL A 268 -6.97 3.77 0.39
C VAL A 268 -7.20 3.47 -1.08
N GLY A 269 -8.48 3.42 -1.49
CA GLY A 269 -8.89 3.17 -2.87
C GLY A 269 -8.64 1.74 -3.39
N LEU A 270 -8.07 0.83 -2.59
CA LEU A 270 -7.79 -0.57 -2.94
C LEU A 270 -8.01 -1.50 -1.73
N ILE A 271 -9.24 -1.52 -1.22
CA ILE A 271 -9.60 -2.28 -0.02
C ILE A 271 -9.51 -3.78 -0.33
N THR A 272 -8.79 -4.54 0.49
CA THR A 272 -8.62 -5.99 0.31
C THR A 272 -9.48 -6.76 1.30
N PHE A 273 -10.12 -7.84 0.87
CA PHE A 273 -10.99 -8.69 1.68
C PHE A 273 -10.59 -10.15 1.54
N ARG A 274 -10.76 -10.96 2.59
CA ARG A 274 -10.91 -12.41 2.38
C ARG A 274 -12.06 -12.64 1.41
N GLU A 275 -11.85 -13.47 0.38
CA GLU A 275 -12.85 -13.68 -0.68
C GLU A 275 -14.25 -13.99 -0.14
N ARG A 276 -14.38 -14.81 0.91
CA ARG A 276 -15.70 -15.17 1.50
C ARG A 276 -16.48 -13.99 2.08
N LEU A 277 -15.83 -12.87 2.37
CA LEU A 277 -16.44 -11.66 2.94
C LEU A 277 -16.83 -10.63 1.87
N LEU A 278 -16.50 -10.89 0.59
CA LEU A 278 -16.76 -9.98 -0.53
C LEU A 278 -17.46 -10.67 -1.70
N LEU A 279 -17.02 -11.88 -2.06
CA LEU A 279 -17.41 -12.63 -3.24
C LEU A 279 -18.53 -13.61 -2.91
N LEU A 280 -19.77 -13.16 -3.11
CA LEU A 280 -20.98 -13.93 -2.79
C LEU A 280 -21.84 -14.14 -4.04
N ASP A 281 -22.37 -15.34 -4.18
CA ASP A 281 -23.43 -15.61 -5.16
C ASP A 281 -24.75 -15.05 -4.62
N PRO A 282 -25.35 -14.00 -5.23
CA PRO A 282 -26.52 -13.34 -4.69
C PRO A 282 -27.75 -14.25 -4.59
N GLU A 283 -27.83 -15.29 -5.42
CA GLU A 283 -28.97 -16.23 -5.45
C GLU A 283 -28.85 -17.36 -4.42
N ARG A 284 -27.62 -17.65 -3.97
CA ARG A 284 -27.31 -18.83 -3.15
C ARG A 284 -26.74 -18.52 -1.77
N ALA A 285 -26.16 -17.33 -1.59
CA ALA A 285 -25.49 -16.96 -0.35
C ALA A 285 -26.50 -16.93 0.81
N PRO A 286 -26.20 -17.62 1.93
CA PRO A 286 -27.00 -17.54 3.14
C PRO A 286 -27.18 -16.11 3.62
N VAL A 287 -28.32 -15.82 4.27
CA VAL A 287 -28.59 -14.50 4.88
C VAL A 287 -27.47 -14.08 5.83
N HIS A 288 -26.98 -15.03 6.63
CA HIS A 288 -25.87 -14.81 7.55
C HIS A 288 -24.61 -14.30 6.83
N ASP A 289 -24.21 -14.93 5.73
CA ASP A 289 -22.98 -14.59 5.01
C ASP A 289 -23.11 -13.24 4.30
N ARG A 290 -24.30 -12.95 3.76
CA ARG A 290 -24.64 -11.63 3.21
C ARG A 290 -24.56 -10.52 4.26
N MET A 291 -25.10 -10.77 5.46
CA MET A 291 -25.04 -9.82 6.57
C MET A 291 -23.58 -9.55 6.98
N TRP A 292 -22.77 -10.60 7.14
CA TRP A 292 -21.36 -10.43 7.49
C TRP A 292 -20.55 -9.70 6.42
N ALA A 293 -20.78 -10.02 5.14
CA ALA A 293 -20.14 -9.29 4.05
C ALA A 293 -20.50 -7.79 4.07
N GLU A 294 -21.77 -7.45 4.30
CA GLU A 294 -22.17 -6.04 4.42
C GLU A 294 -21.56 -5.35 5.64
N ILE A 295 -21.47 -6.02 6.80
CA ILE A 295 -20.82 -5.49 8.00
C ILE A 295 -19.35 -5.19 7.72
N VAL A 296 -18.62 -6.15 7.14
CA VAL A 296 -17.19 -5.96 6.85
C VAL A 296 -17.00 -4.89 5.78
N ILE A 297 -17.79 -4.90 4.69
CA ILE A 297 -17.72 -3.82 3.69
C ILE A 297 -17.99 -2.46 4.34
N ALA A 298 -19.00 -2.34 5.23
CA ALA A 298 -19.28 -1.08 5.91
C ALA A 298 -18.12 -0.64 6.83
N HIS A 299 -17.52 -1.56 7.57
CA HIS A 299 -16.33 -1.33 8.41
C HIS A 299 -15.18 -0.76 7.59
N GLU A 300 -14.81 -1.43 6.49
CA GLU A 300 -13.72 -0.97 5.61
C GLU A 300 -14.02 0.38 4.94
N LEU A 301 -15.29 0.63 4.58
CA LEU A 301 -15.68 1.93 4.03
C LEU A 301 -15.62 3.03 5.08
N ALA A 302 -15.96 2.75 6.34
CA ALA A 302 -15.88 3.72 7.43
C ALA A 302 -14.43 4.18 7.65
N HIS A 303 -13.47 3.27 7.51
CA HIS A 303 -12.05 3.60 7.61
C HIS A 303 -11.56 4.66 6.62
N MET A 304 -12.25 4.86 5.50
CA MET A 304 -11.94 5.95 4.54
C MET A 304 -11.98 7.34 5.21
N TRP A 305 -12.74 7.47 6.29
CA TRP A 305 -12.73 8.64 7.18
C TRP A 305 -11.92 8.37 8.46
N PHE A 306 -12.17 7.25 9.13
CA PHE A 306 -11.60 6.91 10.45
C PHE A 306 -10.43 5.92 10.31
N GLY A 307 -9.24 6.45 10.11
CA GLY A 307 -8.00 5.70 9.91
C GLY A 307 -7.25 6.19 8.70
N ASN A 308 -7.96 6.54 7.62
CA ASN A 308 -7.35 6.97 6.37
C ASN A 308 -7.26 8.49 6.27
N LEU A 309 -8.39 9.19 6.25
CA LEU A 309 -8.43 10.66 6.22
C LEU A 309 -7.83 11.22 7.50
N VAL A 310 -8.35 10.79 8.65
CA VAL A 310 -7.81 11.07 9.98
C VAL A 310 -7.19 9.79 10.51
N THR A 311 -5.87 9.81 10.77
CA THR A 311 -5.12 8.65 11.26
C THR A 311 -4.62 8.97 12.67
N MET A 312 -4.65 7.98 13.56
CA MET A 312 -4.00 8.08 14.87
C MET A 312 -2.53 8.48 14.75
N ALA A 313 -2.01 9.22 15.74
CA ALA A 313 -0.62 9.66 15.72
C ALA A 313 0.35 8.49 15.96
N TRP A 314 -0.08 7.51 16.76
CA TRP A 314 0.65 6.28 17.06
C TRP A 314 -0.30 5.11 17.40
N TRP A 315 0.22 3.90 17.35
CA TRP A 315 -0.51 2.64 17.53
C TRP A 315 -1.18 2.45 18.90
N ASP A 316 -0.75 3.17 19.95
CA ASP A 316 -1.43 3.16 21.26
C ASP A 316 -2.82 3.81 21.20
N GLU A 317 -3.10 4.56 20.14
CA GLU A 317 -4.39 5.18 19.85
C GLU A 317 -5.15 4.49 18.71
N LEU A 318 -4.80 3.24 18.35
CA LEU A 318 -5.42 2.48 17.26
C LEU A 318 -6.96 2.39 17.37
N TRP A 319 -7.50 2.46 18.60
CA TRP A 319 -8.94 2.49 18.83
C TRP A 319 -9.67 3.65 18.12
N LEU A 320 -8.97 4.77 17.83
CA LEU A 320 -9.53 5.88 17.05
C LEU A 320 -9.89 5.47 15.62
N ASN A 321 -9.21 4.46 15.08
CA ASN A 321 -9.52 3.87 13.78
C ASN A 321 -10.57 2.77 13.98
N GLU A 322 -10.18 1.69 14.68
CA GLU A 322 -10.94 0.43 14.73
C GLU A 322 -12.32 0.56 15.40
N ALA A 323 -12.39 1.29 16.52
CA ALA A 323 -13.64 1.39 17.28
C ALA A 323 -14.64 2.35 16.61
N PHE A 324 -14.18 3.28 15.77
CA PHE A 324 -15.08 4.14 14.99
C PHE A 324 -15.57 3.47 13.70
N ALA A 325 -14.80 2.51 13.16
CA ALA A 325 -15.22 1.71 12.02
C ALA A 325 -16.24 0.62 12.37
N THR A 326 -16.24 0.13 13.61
CA THR A 326 -17.16 -0.90 14.14
C THR A 326 -18.54 -0.37 14.51
#